data_AF-A0A326TZI9-F1
#
_entry.id   AF-A0A326TZI9-F1
#
_cell.length_a   1.000
_cell.length_b   1.000
_cell.length_c   1.000
_cell.angle_alpha   90.00
_cell.angle_beta   90.00
_cell.angle_gamma   90.00
#
_symmetry.space_group_name_H-M   'P 1'
#
loop_
_entity.id
_entity.type
_entity.pdbx_description
1 polymer ?
#
loop_
_entity_poly.entity_id
_entity_poly.type
_entity_poly.pdbx_seq_one_letter_code
_entity_poly.pdbx_strand_id
1 'polypeptide(L)'
;MSRIANRNSIKRKGDDHPHSMRIVPKRLELASYLEDIWQRYFSDVQRPNEIYIGYCFPWKTRLGLIRLALDNSHSFIGINSLLQLANVPESVLVTTIAHELVHYAHGFGSPLPRAQQHPHANGIVEKELEARSLGPLLQECNEWLDHHWYPFYEEQKARGRVRLLSALYTARRQTVL
;
A
#
# COMPACT_ATOMS: atom_id res chain seq x y z
N MET A 1 -47.46 9.80 63.91
CA MET A 1 -46.18 9.58 64.63
C MET A 1 -45.21 8.86 63.70
N SER A 2 -44.04 9.47 63.52
CA SER A 2 -42.72 8.97 63.08
C SER A 2 -42.54 7.85 62.03
N ARG A 3 -41.95 8.26 60.91
CA ARG A 3 -40.75 7.74 60.18
C ARG A 3 -40.40 6.24 60.26
N ILE A 4 -40.12 5.66 59.09
CA ILE A 4 -38.78 5.20 58.65
C ILE A 4 -38.80 5.05 57.12
N ALA A 5 -37.82 5.68 56.47
CA ALA A 5 -37.38 5.38 55.11
C ALA A 5 -36.14 4.47 55.18
N ASN A 6 -35.93 3.56 54.22
CA ASN A 6 -34.90 3.71 53.18
C ASN A 6 -34.64 2.40 52.37
N ARG A 7 -34.56 2.60 51.05
CA ARG A 7 -33.81 1.90 49.99
C ARG A 7 -33.50 0.40 50.08
N ASN A 8 -33.92 -0.32 49.05
CA ASN A 8 -33.03 -1.27 48.36
C ASN A 8 -33.11 -1.09 46.85
N SER A 9 -31.93 -0.92 46.26
CA SER A 9 -31.66 -0.66 44.85
C SER A 9 -31.08 -1.95 44.26
N ILE A 10 -31.71 -2.53 43.25
CA ILE A 10 -31.10 -3.56 42.41
C ILE A 10 -31.41 -3.23 40.95
N LYS A 11 -30.49 -2.53 40.30
CA LYS A 11 -30.32 -2.52 38.84
C LYS A 11 -29.53 -3.77 38.44
N ARG A 12 -30.04 -4.53 37.48
CA ARG A 12 -29.31 -5.50 36.63
C ARG A 12 -30.07 -5.54 35.30
N LYS A 13 -29.49 -5.56 34.10
CA LYS A 13 -28.13 -5.42 33.57
C LYS A 13 -28.37 -5.24 32.07
N GLY A 14 -27.74 -4.26 31.43
CA GLY A 14 -27.89 -3.99 30.00
C GLY A 14 -27.31 -5.13 29.16
N ASP A 15 -28.04 -5.48 28.11
CA ASP A 15 -27.53 -6.23 26.95
C ASP A 15 -26.97 -5.21 25.96
N ASP A 16 -25.69 -4.88 26.11
CA ASP A 16 -24.91 -4.21 25.08
C ASP A 16 -23.82 -5.18 24.61
N HIS A 17 -24.04 -5.82 23.46
CA HIS A 17 -23.00 -6.52 22.72
C HIS A 17 -22.25 -5.51 21.85
N PRO A 18 -20.99 -5.14 22.14
CA PRO A 18 -20.21 -4.40 21.18
C PRO A 18 -19.81 -5.34 20.03
N HIS A 19 -20.25 -4.99 18.82
CA HIS A 19 -19.71 -5.51 17.57
C HIS A 19 -18.18 -5.43 17.62
N SER A 20 -17.54 -6.59 17.59
CA SER A 20 -16.10 -6.74 17.41
C SER A 20 -15.71 -6.14 16.06
N MET A 21 -15.29 -4.87 16.05
CA MET A 21 -14.55 -4.31 14.93
C MET A 21 -13.25 -5.10 14.80
N ARG A 22 -13.15 -5.95 13.78
CA ARG A 22 -11.89 -6.58 13.40
C ARG A 22 -10.92 -5.45 13.03
N ILE A 23 -9.90 -5.23 13.85
CA ILE A 23 -8.80 -4.33 13.53
C ILE A 23 -8.05 -4.97 12.34
N VAL A 24 -8.38 -4.54 11.13
CA VAL A 24 -7.63 -4.89 9.93
C VAL A 24 -6.31 -4.11 9.99
N PRO A 25 -5.13 -4.74 9.94
CA PRO A 25 -3.87 -4.02 9.89
C PRO A 25 -3.87 -3.02 8.72
N LYS A 26 -3.53 -1.75 8.97
CA LYS A 26 -3.55 -0.65 7.98
C LYS A 26 -2.90 -1.04 6.64
N ARG A 27 -1.84 -1.84 6.68
CA ARG A 27 -1.12 -2.33 5.49
C ARG A 27 -1.94 -3.22 4.56
N LEU A 28 -3.04 -3.81 5.02
CA LEU A 28 -3.94 -4.57 4.15
C LEU A 28 -4.84 -3.65 3.30
N GLU A 29 -5.00 -2.38 3.69
CA GLU A 29 -5.83 -1.38 3.01
C GLU A 29 -4.98 -0.46 2.12
N LEU A 30 -4.41 -1.03 1.05
CA LEU A 30 -3.58 -0.29 0.10
C LEU A 30 -4.30 0.90 -0.55
N ALA A 31 -5.63 0.82 -0.70
CA ALA A 31 -6.44 1.92 -1.25
C ALA A 31 -6.36 3.19 -0.40
N SER A 32 -6.34 3.06 0.94
CA SER A 32 -6.18 4.20 1.84
C SER A 32 -4.79 4.83 1.72
N TYR A 33 -3.73 4.02 1.58
CA TYR A 33 -2.38 4.54 1.30
C TYR A 33 -2.32 5.28 -0.02
N LEU A 34 -2.88 4.70 -1.09
CA LEU A 34 -2.93 5.33 -2.40
C LEU A 34 -3.62 6.70 -2.33
N GLU A 35 -4.79 6.76 -1.70
CA GLU A 35 -5.54 8.02 -1.60
C GLU A 35 -4.83 9.05 -0.71
N ASP A 36 -4.29 8.66 0.44
CA ASP A 36 -3.53 9.55 1.30
C ASP A 36 -2.30 10.14 0.59
N ILE A 37 -1.54 9.30 -0.13
CA ILE A 37 -0.36 9.73 -0.89
C ILE A 37 -0.78 10.64 -2.04
N TRP A 38 -1.84 10.27 -2.77
CA TRP A 38 -2.37 11.07 -3.87
C TRP A 38 -2.75 12.47 -3.40
N GLN A 39 -3.58 12.57 -2.36
CA GLN A 39 -4.08 13.85 -1.86
C GLN A 39 -2.98 14.76 -1.31
N ARG A 40 -1.94 14.18 -0.69
CA ARG A 40 -0.85 14.97 -0.09
C ARG A 40 0.19 15.40 -1.09
N TYR A 41 0.51 14.56 -2.05
CA TYR A 41 1.73 14.72 -2.86
C TYR A 41 1.47 14.78 -4.36
N PHE A 42 0.30 14.35 -4.85
CA PHE A 42 -0.03 14.26 -6.29
C PHE A 42 -1.38 14.90 -6.64
N SER A 43 -1.92 15.78 -5.80
CA SER A 43 -3.21 16.44 -6.03
C SER A 43 -3.22 17.34 -7.27
N ASP A 44 -2.04 17.75 -7.74
CA ASP A 44 -1.80 18.50 -8.98
C ASP A 44 -1.88 17.62 -10.24
N VAL A 45 -1.72 16.30 -10.12
CA VAL A 45 -1.70 15.38 -11.25
C VAL A 45 -3.11 15.06 -11.71
N GLN A 46 -3.34 15.13 -13.02
CA GLN A 46 -4.63 14.73 -13.61
C GLN A 46 -4.86 13.23 -13.44
N ARG A 47 -6.08 12.83 -13.05
CA ARG A 47 -6.52 11.43 -12.92
C ARG A 47 -7.61 11.08 -13.96
N PRO A 48 -7.28 11.05 -15.26
CA PRO A 48 -8.27 10.82 -16.34
C PRO A 48 -8.85 9.41 -16.39
N ASN A 49 -8.25 8.45 -15.67
CA ASN A 49 -8.72 7.07 -15.58
C ASN A 49 -8.67 6.57 -14.13
N GLU A 50 -9.36 5.46 -13.87
CA GLU A 50 -9.37 4.85 -12.54
C GLU A 50 -7.99 4.27 -12.21
N ILE A 51 -7.61 4.30 -10.93
CA ILE A 51 -6.34 3.72 -10.46
C ILE A 51 -6.65 2.71 -9.37
N TYR A 52 -6.33 1.46 -9.65
CA TYR A 52 -6.44 0.34 -8.73
C TYR A 52 -5.06 0.01 -8.16
N ILE A 53 -5.04 -0.46 -6.91
CA ILE A 53 -3.81 -0.90 -6.25
C ILE A 53 -4.04 -2.25 -5.57
N GLY A 54 -3.03 -3.13 -5.63
CA GLY A 54 -3.14 -4.45 -5.01
C GLY A 54 -1.80 -5.13 -4.77
N TYR A 55 -1.81 -6.08 -3.83
CA TYR A 55 -0.66 -6.94 -3.60
C TYR A 55 -0.51 -7.99 -4.70
N CYS A 56 0.72 -8.09 -5.19
CA CYS A 56 1.14 -8.96 -6.27
C CYS A 56 2.15 -9.99 -5.80
N PHE A 57 2.71 -10.71 -6.77
CA PHE A 57 3.70 -11.76 -6.53
C PHE A 57 4.87 -11.26 -5.66
N PRO A 58 5.37 -12.09 -4.72
CA PRO A 58 6.52 -11.75 -3.88
C PRO A 58 7.83 -11.85 -4.70
N TRP A 59 8.11 -10.86 -5.54
CA TRP A 59 9.31 -10.85 -6.38
C TRP A 59 10.58 -10.64 -5.55
N LYS A 60 11.70 -11.21 -6.03
CA LYS A 60 13.02 -10.95 -5.44
C LYS A 60 13.61 -9.60 -5.85
N THR A 61 13.33 -9.14 -7.07
CA THR A 61 14.04 -8.01 -7.69
C THR A 61 13.15 -6.81 -8.00
N ARG A 62 11.90 -6.82 -7.52
CA ARG A 62 10.91 -5.78 -7.83
C ARG A 62 10.01 -5.52 -6.63
N LEU A 63 9.82 -4.25 -6.31
CA LEU A 63 8.96 -3.80 -5.22
C LEU A 63 7.58 -3.35 -5.69
N GLY A 64 7.52 -2.69 -6.84
CA GLY A 64 6.31 -2.18 -7.44
C GLY A 64 6.25 -2.40 -8.95
N LEU A 65 5.07 -2.20 -9.52
CA LEU A 65 4.88 -1.97 -10.95
C LEU A 65 3.62 -1.15 -11.17
N ILE A 66 3.56 -0.47 -12.31
CA ILE A 66 2.34 0.12 -12.83
C ILE A 66 2.08 -0.34 -14.26
N ARG A 67 0.80 -0.55 -14.60
CA ARG A 67 0.35 -0.91 -15.95
C ARG A 67 -0.94 -0.18 -16.29
N LEU A 68 -1.08 0.14 -17.58
CA LEU A 68 -2.33 0.65 -18.15
C LEU A 68 -3.09 -0.51 -18.79
N ALA A 69 -4.42 -0.56 -18.58
CA ALA A 69 -5.29 -1.46 -19.30
C ALA A 69 -5.24 -1.19 -20.82
N LEU A 70 -5.48 -2.21 -21.64
CA LEU A 70 -5.38 -2.08 -23.11
C LEU A 70 -6.38 -1.06 -23.70
N ASP A 71 -7.51 -0.86 -23.03
CA ASP A 71 -8.55 0.11 -23.39
C ASP A 71 -8.35 1.49 -22.71
N ASN A 72 -7.25 1.65 -21.97
CA ASN A 72 -6.91 2.83 -21.17
C ASN A 72 -7.92 3.18 -20.06
N SER A 73 -8.91 2.32 -19.78
CA SER A 73 -9.97 2.59 -18.80
C SER A 73 -9.47 2.71 -17.37
N HIS A 74 -8.39 2.00 -17.04
CA HIS A 74 -7.81 2.00 -15.71
C HIS A 74 -6.31 1.69 -15.71
N SER A 75 -5.64 2.14 -14.67
CA SER A 75 -4.27 1.82 -14.33
C SER A 75 -4.24 0.92 -13.11
N PHE A 76 -3.31 -0.03 -13.07
CA PHE A 76 -3.11 -0.92 -11.93
C PHE A 76 -1.69 -0.77 -11.37
N ILE A 77 -1.61 -0.44 -10.09
CA ILE A 77 -0.39 -0.43 -9.28
C ILE A 77 -0.29 -1.77 -8.53
N GLY A 78 0.73 -2.54 -8.85
CA GLY A 78 1.03 -3.81 -8.21
C GLY A 78 2.14 -3.65 -7.19
N ILE A 79 1.88 -3.96 -5.92
CA ILE A 79 2.85 -3.88 -4.83
C ILE A 79 3.33 -5.28 -4.45
N ASN A 80 4.62 -5.46 -4.21
CA ASN A 80 5.17 -6.74 -3.75
C ASN A 80 4.51 -7.16 -2.42
N SER A 81 3.91 -8.35 -2.39
CA SER A 81 3.18 -8.86 -1.22
C SER A 81 4.03 -9.00 0.04
N LEU A 82 5.37 -9.05 -0.06
CA LEU A 82 6.22 -9.05 1.14
C LEU A 82 6.16 -7.72 1.91
N LEU A 83 5.80 -6.60 1.27
CA LEU A 83 5.67 -5.30 1.94
C LEU A 83 4.46 -5.22 2.88
N GLN A 84 3.55 -6.20 2.81
CA GLN A 84 2.44 -6.33 3.77
C GLN A 84 2.92 -6.80 5.16
N LEU A 85 4.15 -7.32 5.27
CA LEU A 85 4.70 -7.82 6.52
C LEU A 85 5.13 -6.67 7.43
N ALA A 86 4.75 -6.76 8.71
CA ALA A 86 4.96 -5.68 9.68
C ALA A 86 6.44 -5.37 9.99
N ASN A 87 7.37 -6.27 9.67
CA ASN A 87 8.81 -6.07 9.84
C ASN A 87 9.47 -5.31 8.68
N VAL A 88 8.73 -5.01 7.62
CA VAL A 88 9.17 -4.07 6.59
C VAL A 88 8.82 -2.65 7.06
N PRO A 89 9.70 -1.64 7.02
CA PRO A 89 9.34 -0.26 7.38
C PRO A 89 8.18 0.28 6.54
N GLU A 90 7.37 1.18 7.11
CA GLU A 90 6.24 1.79 6.38
C GLU A 90 6.73 2.71 5.24
N SER A 91 7.89 3.35 5.43
CA SER A 91 8.61 4.14 4.42
C SER A 91 8.82 3.35 3.11
N VAL A 92 9.22 2.09 3.18
CA VAL A 92 9.40 1.24 1.98
C VAL A 92 8.10 1.07 1.22
N LEU A 93 6.97 0.86 1.92
CA LEU A 93 5.66 0.74 1.29
C LEU A 93 5.21 2.07 0.66
N VAL A 94 5.28 3.17 1.42
CA VAL A 94 4.86 4.50 0.97
C VAL A 94 5.69 4.97 -0.21
N THR A 95 7.02 4.85 -0.13
CA THR A 95 7.95 5.22 -1.21
C THR A 95 7.70 4.36 -2.45
N THR A 96 7.42 3.06 -2.30
CA THR A 96 7.07 2.21 -3.45
C THR A 96 5.79 2.68 -4.14
N ILE A 97 4.73 3.00 -3.39
CA ILE A 97 3.47 3.50 -3.98
C ILE A 97 3.70 4.85 -4.68
N ALA A 98 4.41 5.77 -4.03
CA ALA A 98 4.72 7.07 -4.59
C ALA A 98 5.58 6.96 -5.86
N HIS A 99 6.53 6.02 -5.90
CA HIS A 99 7.34 5.73 -7.08
C HIS A 99 6.47 5.34 -8.28
N GLU A 100 5.51 4.43 -8.09
CA GLU A 100 4.58 4.05 -9.15
C GLU A 100 3.65 5.21 -9.56
N LEU A 101 3.32 6.12 -8.64
CA LEU A 101 2.59 7.35 -8.96
C LEU A 101 3.41 8.37 -9.75
N VAL A 102 4.73 8.45 -9.51
CA VAL A 102 5.62 9.25 -10.36
C VAL A 102 5.63 8.69 -11.78
N HIS A 103 5.70 7.37 -11.95
CA HIS A 103 5.55 6.76 -13.27
C HIS A 103 4.21 7.16 -13.92
N TYR A 104 3.10 7.08 -13.17
CA TYR A 104 1.80 7.52 -13.65
C TYR A 104 1.82 8.97 -14.13
N ALA A 105 2.31 9.90 -13.29
CA ALA A 105 2.38 11.32 -13.59
C ALA A 105 3.25 11.63 -14.82
N HIS A 106 4.28 10.82 -15.06
CA HIS A 106 5.18 10.96 -16.22
C HIS A 106 4.67 10.27 -17.49
N GLY A 107 3.45 9.74 -17.51
CA GLY A 107 2.86 9.08 -18.69
C GLY A 107 3.21 7.59 -18.83
N PHE A 108 3.73 6.95 -17.78
CA PHE A 108 4.04 5.52 -17.77
C PHE A 108 2.97 4.75 -16.99
N GLY A 109 2.34 3.77 -17.65
CA GLY A 109 1.21 3.07 -17.05
C GLY A 109 -0.01 3.97 -16.82
N SER A 110 -0.10 5.08 -17.54
CA SER A 110 -1.20 6.06 -17.50
C SER A 110 -1.54 6.52 -18.92
N PRO A 111 -2.74 7.08 -19.16
CA PRO A 111 -3.09 7.67 -20.45
C PRO A 111 -2.50 9.10 -20.64
N LEU A 112 -1.71 9.59 -19.68
CA LEU A 112 -1.10 10.91 -19.77
C LEU A 112 0.01 10.93 -20.83
N PRO A 113 0.29 12.09 -21.45
CA PRO A 113 1.42 12.23 -22.34
C PRO A 113 2.73 11.85 -21.64
N ARG A 114 3.61 11.13 -22.36
CA ARG A 114 4.93 10.78 -21.83
C ARG A 114 5.80 12.02 -21.69
N ALA A 115 6.24 12.27 -20.46
CA ALA A 115 7.20 13.34 -20.17
C ALA A 115 8.62 13.00 -20.67
N GLN A 116 8.93 11.71 -20.81
CA GLN A 116 10.25 11.19 -21.20
C GLN A 116 10.10 9.92 -22.05
N GLN A 117 11.16 9.55 -22.78
CA GLN A 117 11.18 8.28 -23.52
C GLN A 117 11.26 7.06 -22.60
N HIS A 118 12.00 7.17 -21.49
CA HIS A 118 12.24 6.08 -20.54
C HIS A 118 11.85 6.46 -19.11
N PRO A 119 11.27 5.53 -18.34
CA PRO A 119 10.64 5.83 -17.04
C PRO A 119 11.61 6.27 -15.92
N HIS A 120 12.90 6.00 -16.06
CA HIS A 120 13.94 6.38 -15.07
C HIS A 120 15.08 7.18 -15.69
N ALA A 121 14.85 7.83 -16.84
CA ALA A 121 15.89 8.62 -17.49
C ALA A 121 16.45 9.68 -16.52
N ASN A 122 17.78 9.70 -16.35
CA ASN A 122 18.49 10.70 -15.55
C ASN A 122 18.04 10.85 -14.08
N GLY A 123 17.54 9.76 -13.48
CA GLY A 123 17.05 9.76 -12.09
C GLY A 123 15.82 10.65 -11.89
N ILE A 124 14.99 10.79 -12.92
CA ILE A 124 13.82 11.70 -12.87
C ILE A 124 12.82 11.28 -11.81
N VAL A 125 12.76 9.98 -11.45
CA VAL A 125 11.82 9.51 -10.44
C VAL A 125 12.23 9.97 -9.06
N GLU A 126 13.50 9.79 -8.72
CA GLU A 126 14.09 10.22 -7.45
C GLU A 126 13.95 11.74 -7.29
N LYS A 127 14.25 12.50 -8.35
CA LYS A 127 14.08 13.96 -8.37
C LYS A 127 12.63 14.40 -8.18
N GLU A 128 11.68 13.73 -8.81
CA GLU A 128 10.26 14.05 -8.64
C GLU A 128 9.77 13.73 -7.22
N LEU A 129 10.20 12.61 -6.64
CA LEU A 129 9.92 12.27 -5.24
C LEU A 129 10.48 13.33 -4.29
N GLU A 130 11.73 13.75 -4.48
CA GLU A 130 12.36 14.82 -3.70
C GLU A 130 11.60 16.15 -3.84
N ALA A 131 11.25 16.56 -5.06
CA ALA A 131 10.47 17.76 -5.33
C ALA A 131 9.09 17.74 -4.67
N ARG A 132 8.49 16.55 -4.54
CA ARG A 132 7.22 16.32 -3.83
C ARG A 132 7.39 16.14 -2.33
N SER A 133 8.54 16.52 -1.76
CA SER A 133 8.83 16.43 -0.30
C SER A 133 8.83 15.00 0.27
N LEU A 134 9.08 13.99 -0.58
CA LEU A 134 9.21 12.59 -0.17
C LEU A 134 10.67 12.14 0.03
N GLY A 135 11.65 13.03 -0.15
CA GLY A 135 13.08 12.77 -0.01
C GLY A 135 13.48 11.99 1.27
N PRO A 136 12.99 12.37 2.47
CA PRO A 136 13.29 11.63 3.70
C PRO A 136 12.80 10.16 3.67
N LEU A 137 11.61 9.91 3.12
CA LEU A 137 11.08 8.54 2.99
C LEU A 137 11.82 7.75 1.91
N LEU A 138 12.26 8.42 0.84
CA LEU A 138 13.10 7.83 -0.19
C LEU A 138 14.45 7.40 0.39
N GLN A 139 15.08 8.24 1.19
CA GLN A 139 16.34 7.91 1.87
C GLN A 139 16.19 6.70 2.79
N GLU A 140 15.21 6.71 3.69
CA GLU A 140 14.95 5.58 4.60
C GLU A 140 14.65 4.28 3.85
N CYS A 141 13.88 4.38 2.76
CA CYS A 141 13.59 3.25 1.88
C CYS A 141 14.86 2.69 1.26
N ASN A 142 15.70 3.53 0.65
CA ASN A 142 16.95 3.10 0.01
C ASN A 142 17.92 2.47 1.01
N GLU A 143 18.13 3.13 2.16
CA GLU A 143 18.94 2.60 3.25
C GLU A 143 18.46 1.21 3.68
N TRP A 144 17.15 1.03 3.84
CA TRP A 144 16.62 -0.27 4.24
C TRP A 144 16.81 -1.33 3.15
N LEU A 145 16.57 -0.99 1.88
CA LEU A 145 16.69 -1.93 0.77
C LEU A 145 18.13 -2.42 0.59
N ASP A 146 19.10 -1.52 0.67
CA ASP A 146 20.51 -1.83 0.47
C ASP A 146 21.04 -2.81 1.53
N HIS A 147 20.59 -2.66 2.78
CA HIS A 147 21.10 -3.44 3.90
C HIS A 147 20.26 -4.68 4.24
N HIS A 148 18.96 -4.65 3.95
CA HIS A 148 18.04 -5.65 4.49
C HIS A 148 17.26 -6.46 3.45
N TRP A 149 17.04 -5.96 2.23
CA TRP A 149 16.07 -6.59 1.31
C TRP A 149 16.41 -8.05 0.97
N TYR A 150 17.63 -8.30 0.51
CA TYR A 150 18.04 -9.65 0.09
C TYR A 150 18.06 -10.65 1.27
N PRO A 151 18.68 -10.34 2.42
CA PRO A 151 18.58 -11.20 3.61
C PRO A 151 17.13 -11.44 4.05
N PHE A 152 16.30 -10.40 4.09
CA PHE A 152 14.88 -10.49 4.43
C PHE A 152 14.12 -11.41 3.47
N TYR A 153 14.35 -11.29 2.17
CA TYR A 153 13.73 -12.11 1.15
C TYR A 153 14.09 -13.59 1.31
N GLU A 154 15.38 -13.91 1.47
CA GLU A 154 15.83 -15.30 1.64
C GLU A 154 15.30 -15.90 2.94
N GLU A 155 15.20 -15.11 4.01
CA GLU A 155 14.54 -15.54 5.25
C GLU A 155 13.05 -15.84 5.03
N GLN A 156 12.30 -14.95 4.37
CA GLN A 156 10.87 -15.18 4.11
C GLN A 156 10.66 -16.38 3.18
N LYS A 157 11.58 -16.60 2.24
CA LYS A 157 11.58 -17.77 1.36
C LYS A 157 11.84 -19.05 2.14
N ALA A 158 12.85 -19.08 3.02
CA ALA A 158 13.17 -20.22 3.87
C ALA A 158 12.01 -20.57 4.82
N ARG A 159 11.29 -19.56 5.33
CA ARG A 159 10.07 -19.72 6.13
C ARG A 159 8.84 -20.14 5.33
N GLY A 160 8.95 -20.35 4.01
CA GLY A 160 7.85 -20.73 3.13
C GLY A 160 6.85 -19.60 2.82
N ARG A 161 7.07 -18.36 3.31
CA ARG A 161 6.15 -17.24 3.09
C ARG A 161 6.07 -16.83 1.63
N VAL A 162 7.19 -16.82 0.91
CA VAL A 162 7.22 -16.53 -0.53
C VAL A 162 6.31 -17.52 -1.27
N ARG A 163 6.45 -18.83 -1.01
CA ARG A 163 5.59 -19.86 -1.62
C ARG A 163 4.11 -19.65 -1.28
N LEU A 164 3.78 -19.34 -0.02
CA LEU A 164 2.41 -19.09 0.41
C LEU A 164 1.81 -17.88 -0.31
N LEU A 165 2.50 -16.74 -0.32
CA LEU A 165 2.02 -15.52 -0.96
C LEU A 165 1.90 -15.66 -2.47
N SER A 166 2.83 -16.37 -3.11
CA SER A 166 2.72 -16.75 -4.52
C SER A 166 1.45 -17.56 -4.80
N ALA A 167 1.14 -18.57 -3.97
CA ALA A 167 -0.06 -19.39 -4.15
C ALA A 167 -1.34 -18.57 -3.97
N LEU A 168 -1.41 -17.71 -2.95
CA LEU A 168 -2.55 -16.82 -2.71
C LEU A 168 -2.76 -15.84 -3.87
N TYR A 169 -1.69 -15.26 -4.41
CA TYR A 169 -1.76 -14.39 -5.58
C TYR A 169 -2.31 -15.13 -6.81
N THR A 170 -1.80 -16.33 -7.09
CA THR A 170 -2.29 -17.15 -8.22
C THR A 170 -3.76 -17.51 -8.07
N ALA A 171 -4.20 -17.92 -6.88
CA ALA A 171 -5.60 -18.24 -6.61
C ALA A 171 -6.53 -17.03 -6.83
N ARG A 172 -6.11 -15.84 -6.36
CA ARG A 172 -6.87 -14.59 -6.57
C ARG A 172 -7.00 -14.22 -8.04
N ARG A 173 -5.94 -14.39 -8.85
CA ARG A 173 -6.01 -14.12 -10.30
C ARG A 173 -6.96 -15.04 -11.06
N GLN A 174 -7.14 -16.28 -10.60
CA GLN A 174 -8.06 -17.23 -11.24
C GLN A 174 -9.52 -16.99 -10.88
N THR A 175 -9.80 -16.22 -9.82
CA THR A 175 -11.18 -15.93 -9.35
C THR A 175 -11.76 -14.66 -10.00
N VAL A 176 -11.02 -14.00 -10.88
CA VAL A 176 -11.40 -12.74 -11.57
C VAL A 176 -11.62 -12.97 -13.08
N LEU A 177 -11.77 -14.24 -13.49
CA LEU A 177 -12.21 -14.67 -14.82
C LEU A 177 -13.48 -15.51 -14.68
#